data_AF-R6C1M5-F1
#
_entry.id   AF-R6C1M5-F1
#
_cell.length_a   1.000
_cell.length_b   1.000
_cell.length_c   1.000
_cell.angle_alpha   90.00
_cell.angle_beta   90.00
_cell.angle_gamma   90.00
#
_symmetry.space_group_name_H-M   'P 1'
#
loop_
_entity.id
_entity.type
_entity.pdbx_description
1 polymer ?
#
loop_
_entity_poly.entity_id
_entity_poly.type
_entity_poly.pdbx_seq_one_letter_code
_entity_poly.pdbx_strand_id
1 'polypeptide(L)'
;MRKIQLVLVALIVLILSAFKADHVITIYMIGDSTMSNKPLEGNNQERGWGHVLGSFFTEDVRVENHAMNGRSSKSFIDEGRWETVVNKIRPGDYVFIQFGHNDEKPQPERHTDPGTTFDENLRKFVRETRAKGGIPVLFNSIVRRNFGVNPDAVAADDIRPEKDEAVVEGDTLIDTHGKYLESPRNVAKEMDVCFIDLNQATKKLVESYGVEGSKKLFMWIPADTYAACPKGRQDNTHLNIYGARKVAALAAEAVQKQLPELGKYVRFYDYVVAKDGSGDFFTVQEAINAVPDFRKNKRTRILVRKGEYKERVIIPESKINISLIGEDGAVLTDDAYASKKNCFGEEMSTSGSSTVYIYAPDFYAENITFANTAGRVGQAVACFVDGDRAYFKNCRFLGNQDTLYTYGKDSRQYYEGCYIEGTVDFIFGWSTALFKDCTIHSVGNGYVTAPSTDKGKKYGYVFWNCRLTGADEAKEVYLSRPWRPYAQAVFIQCELGKHILPAGWNNWGKKSNESTVFYAEYQNKGEGADTSARVPYAKQLKDVSAYQPEEVLKGEDGWNPVANGNVLLSNLKR
;
A
#
# COMPACT_ATOMS: atom_id res chain seq x y z
N MET A 1 -12.78 -7.68 52.92
CA MET A 1 -13.90 -7.62 51.95
C MET A 1 -13.79 -6.48 50.93
N ARG A 2 -13.61 -5.20 51.33
CA ARG A 2 -13.49 -4.07 50.37
C ARG A 2 -12.35 -4.18 49.33
N LYS A 3 -11.18 -4.74 49.68
CA LYS A 3 -10.05 -4.93 48.74
C LYS A 3 -10.32 -5.98 47.65
N ILE A 4 -11.15 -7.00 47.93
CA ILE A 4 -11.51 -8.04 46.97
C ILE A 4 -12.55 -7.52 45.97
N GLN A 5 -13.47 -6.65 46.41
CA GLN A 5 -14.45 -5.99 45.54
C GLN A 5 -13.79 -5.02 44.54
N LEU A 6 -12.75 -4.28 44.95
CA LEU A 6 -12.01 -3.38 44.05
C LEU A 6 -11.22 -4.13 42.97
N VAL A 7 -10.65 -5.29 43.30
CA VAL A 7 -9.95 -6.16 42.33
C VAL A 7 -10.95 -6.79 41.34
N LEU A 8 -12.13 -7.21 41.81
CA LEU A 8 -13.17 -7.74 40.92
C LEU A 8 -13.72 -6.67 39.95
N VAL A 9 -13.95 -5.44 40.41
CA VAL A 9 -14.41 -4.34 39.54
C VAL A 9 -13.34 -3.95 38.51
N ALA A 10 -12.06 -3.92 38.91
CA ALA A 10 -10.97 -3.68 37.96
C ALA A 10 -10.80 -4.82 36.93
N LEU A 11 -10.98 -6.08 37.34
CA LEU A 11 -10.99 -7.21 36.41
C LEU A 11 -12.19 -7.16 35.45
N ILE A 12 -13.38 -6.77 35.93
CA ILE A 12 -14.58 -6.63 35.07
C ILE A 12 -14.40 -5.50 34.06
N VAL A 13 -13.78 -4.37 34.43
CA VAL A 13 -13.45 -3.28 33.48
C VAL A 13 -12.38 -3.73 32.47
N LEU A 14 -11.37 -4.50 32.89
CA LEU A 14 -10.37 -5.09 31.99
C LEU A 14 -10.97 -6.11 31.01
N ILE A 15 -11.88 -6.97 31.49
CA ILE A 15 -12.60 -7.95 30.65
C ILE A 15 -13.58 -7.24 29.69
N LEU A 16 -14.23 -6.15 30.11
CA LEU A 16 -15.08 -5.34 29.23
C LEU A 16 -14.29 -4.47 28.23
N SER A 17 -13.01 -4.18 28.48
CA SER A 17 -12.12 -3.51 27.52
C SER A 17 -11.41 -4.46 26.55
N ALA A 18 -11.40 -5.76 26.84
CA ALA A 18 -10.70 -6.79 26.06
C ALA A 18 -11.55 -7.40 24.92
N PHE A 19 -12.79 -6.93 24.72
CA PHE A 19 -13.65 -7.31 23.60
C PHE A 19 -14.08 -6.10 22.77
N LYS A 20 -13.12 -5.33 22.25
CA LYS A 20 -13.35 -4.77 20.92
C LYS A 20 -13.22 -5.96 19.97
N ALA A 21 -14.34 -6.48 19.50
CA ALA A 21 -14.28 -7.29 18.30
C ALA A 21 -13.53 -6.43 17.26
N ASP A 22 -12.48 -6.99 16.66
CA ASP A 22 -11.85 -6.46 15.44
C ASP A 22 -12.89 -6.50 14.32
N HIS A 23 -13.89 -5.63 14.41
CA HIS A 23 -14.95 -5.55 13.45
C HIS A 23 -14.45 -4.69 12.30
N VAL A 24 -13.79 -5.35 11.35
CA VAL A 24 -13.56 -4.80 10.01
C VAL A 24 -14.92 -4.46 9.42
N ILE A 25 -15.15 -3.18 9.12
CA ILE A 25 -16.41 -2.73 8.49
C ILE A 25 -16.41 -3.26 7.06
N THR A 26 -17.46 -3.97 6.66
CA THR A 26 -17.59 -4.38 5.25
C THR A 26 -18.51 -3.42 4.51
N ILE A 27 -18.05 -2.92 3.36
CA ILE A 27 -18.88 -2.24 2.36
C ILE A 27 -19.25 -3.29 1.31
N TYR A 28 -20.52 -3.69 1.29
CA TYR A 28 -21.09 -4.46 0.21
C TYR A 28 -21.53 -3.53 -0.91
N MET A 29 -21.19 -3.88 -2.13
CA MET A 29 -21.42 -3.03 -3.29
C MET A 29 -22.31 -3.78 -4.29
N ILE A 30 -23.50 -3.27 -4.60
CA ILE A 30 -24.41 -3.85 -5.58
C ILE A 30 -24.71 -2.84 -6.68
N GLY A 31 -24.66 -3.29 -7.92
CA GLY A 31 -24.91 -2.42 -9.05
C GLY A 31 -24.63 -3.02 -10.42
N ASP A 32 -24.54 -2.14 -11.41
CA ASP A 32 -24.40 -2.48 -12.82
C ASP A 32 -22.95 -2.56 -13.32
N SER A 33 -22.77 -2.57 -14.64
CA SER A 33 -21.47 -2.73 -15.30
C SER A 33 -20.50 -1.57 -15.05
N THR A 34 -20.97 -0.38 -14.71
CA THR A 34 -20.06 0.76 -14.43
C THR A 34 -19.37 0.63 -13.07
N MET A 35 -19.93 -0.21 -12.18
CA MET A 35 -19.45 -0.44 -10.82
C MET A 35 -18.69 -1.77 -10.68
N SER A 36 -18.96 -2.76 -11.53
CA SER A 36 -18.52 -4.15 -11.40
C SER A 36 -17.01 -4.40 -11.55
N ASN A 37 -16.56 -5.52 -11.00
CA ASN A 37 -15.23 -6.05 -11.26
C ASN A 37 -15.11 -6.55 -12.71
N LYS A 38 -13.95 -6.35 -13.32
CA LYS A 38 -13.70 -6.70 -14.72
C LYS A 38 -12.61 -7.76 -14.88
N PRO A 39 -12.72 -8.63 -15.90
CA PRO A 39 -11.69 -9.60 -16.24
C PRO A 39 -10.37 -8.91 -16.59
N LEU A 40 -9.24 -9.56 -16.29
CA LEU A 40 -7.90 -9.03 -16.52
C LEU A 40 -7.23 -9.61 -17.77
N GLU A 41 -7.83 -10.63 -18.37
CA GLU A 41 -7.34 -11.35 -19.53
C GLU A 41 -7.12 -10.41 -20.72
N GLY A 42 -6.05 -10.65 -21.49
CA GLY A 42 -5.74 -9.89 -22.69
C GLY A 42 -5.37 -8.41 -22.45
N ASN A 43 -4.89 -8.07 -21.25
CA ASN A 43 -4.60 -6.69 -20.81
C ASN A 43 -5.84 -5.78 -20.88
N ASN A 44 -7.01 -6.33 -20.52
CA ASN A 44 -8.26 -5.59 -20.50
C ASN A 44 -8.16 -4.33 -19.63
N GLN A 45 -8.45 -3.18 -20.23
CA GLN A 45 -8.40 -1.86 -19.60
C GLN A 45 -9.69 -1.49 -18.86
N GLU A 46 -10.81 -2.17 -19.14
CA GLU A 46 -12.10 -1.82 -18.54
C GLU A 46 -12.06 -2.03 -17.03
N ARG A 47 -12.53 -1.06 -16.24
CA ARG A 47 -12.65 -1.18 -14.78
C ARG A 47 -13.94 -0.51 -14.32
N GLY A 48 -14.70 -1.16 -13.43
CA GLY A 48 -15.77 -0.49 -12.72
C GLY A 48 -15.21 0.38 -11.59
N TRP A 49 -15.90 1.47 -11.25
CA TRP A 49 -15.45 2.32 -10.13
C TRP A 49 -15.47 1.57 -8.78
N GLY A 50 -16.37 0.59 -8.62
CA GLY A 50 -16.39 -0.29 -7.45
C GLY A 50 -15.24 -1.30 -7.40
N HIS A 51 -14.65 -1.66 -8.55
CA HIS A 51 -13.48 -2.55 -8.61
C HIS A 51 -12.26 -1.91 -7.95
N VAL A 52 -12.12 -0.59 -8.06
CA VAL A 52 -10.95 0.14 -7.54
C VAL A 52 -11.23 0.88 -6.22
N LEU A 53 -12.48 0.91 -5.75
CA LEU A 53 -12.89 1.72 -4.60
C LEU A 53 -12.16 1.33 -3.30
N GLY A 54 -11.87 0.03 -3.09
CA GLY A 54 -11.25 -0.46 -1.86
C GLY A 54 -9.91 0.21 -1.52
N SER A 55 -9.16 0.64 -2.54
CA SER A 55 -7.89 1.35 -2.35
C SER A 55 -8.01 2.77 -1.77
N PHE A 56 -9.24 3.29 -1.63
CA PHE A 56 -9.51 4.56 -0.96
C PHE A 56 -9.84 4.42 0.52
N PHE A 57 -9.70 3.22 1.09
CA PHE A 57 -9.94 2.99 2.51
C PHE A 57 -8.71 2.40 3.21
N THR A 58 -8.58 2.64 4.51
CA THR A 58 -7.66 1.89 5.37
C THR A 58 -8.08 0.44 5.50
N GLU A 59 -7.17 -0.40 5.98
CA GLU A 59 -7.39 -1.85 6.18
C GLU A 59 -8.52 -2.20 7.17
N ASP A 60 -8.92 -1.24 8.02
CA ASP A 60 -10.11 -1.36 8.89
C ASP A 60 -11.44 -1.49 8.12
N VAL A 61 -11.43 -1.28 6.79
CA VAL A 61 -12.59 -1.39 5.91
C VAL A 61 -12.31 -2.37 4.78
N ARG A 62 -13.21 -3.34 4.61
CA ARG A 62 -13.19 -4.28 3.49
C ARG A 62 -14.28 -3.92 2.48
N VAL A 63 -13.94 -3.91 1.19
CA VAL A 63 -14.92 -3.73 0.11
C VAL A 63 -15.20 -5.07 -0.57
N GLU A 64 -16.46 -5.51 -0.53
CA GLU A 64 -16.96 -6.66 -1.30
C GLU A 64 -17.84 -6.17 -2.46
N ASN A 65 -17.25 -6.10 -3.66
CA ASN A 65 -17.96 -5.69 -4.86
C ASN A 65 -18.72 -6.85 -5.53
N HIS A 66 -20.05 -6.78 -5.44
CA HIS A 66 -20.99 -7.72 -6.03
C HIS A 66 -21.71 -7.16 -7.27
N ALA A 67 -21.42 -5.93 -7.68
CA ALA A 67 -21.95 -5.37 -8.93
C ALA A 67 -21.58 -6.25 -10.13
N MET A 68 -22.48 -6.36 -11.11
CA MET A 68 -22.36 -7.34 -12.19
C MET A 68 -22.67 -6.76 -13.57
N ASN A 69 -21.85 -7.15 -14.55
CA ASN A 69 -22.01 -6.74 -15.94
C ASN A 69 -23.39 -7.09 -16.50
N GLY A 70 -24.03 -6.08 -17.11
CA GLY A 70 -25.31 -6.23 -17.82
C GLY A 70 -26.54 -6.41 -16.94
N ARG A 71 -26.40 -6.34 -15.61
CA ARG A 71 -27.53 -6.50 -14.68
C ARG A 71 -28.19 -5.16 -14.38
N SER A 72 -29.51 -5.21 -14.29
CA SER A 72 -30.39 -4.17 -13.77
C SER A 72 -30.78 -4.50 -12.33
N SER A 73 -31.49 -3.61 -11.64
CA SER A 73 -32.02 -3.89 -10.30
C SER A 73 -32.91 -5.15 -10.28
N LYS A 74 -33.71 -5.34 -11.34
CA LYS A 74 -34.59 -6.49 -11.52
C LYS A 74 -33.82 -7.80 -11.72
N SER A 75 -32.96 -7.87 -12.74
CA SER A 75 -32.21 -9.11 -13.02
C SER A 75 -31.25 -9.47 -11.88
N PHE A 76 -30.73 -8.49 -11.14
CA PHE A 76 -29.92 -8.74 -9.95
C PHE A 76 -30.70 -9.45 -8.83
N ILE A 77 -31.98 -9.10 -8.66
CA ILE A 77 -32.89 -9.78 -7.73
C ILE A 77 -33.27 -11.16 -8.27
N ASP A 78 -33.72 -11.23 -9.52
CA ASP A 78 -34.23 -12.47 -10.14
C ASP A 78 -33.14 -13.57 -10.21
N GLU A 79 -31.87 -13.19 -10.37
CA GLU A 79 -30.72 -14.10 -10.37
C GLU A 79 -30.24 -14.52 -8.96
N GLY A 80 -30.90 -14.08 -7.88
CA GLY A 80 -30.50 -14.41 -6.50
C GLY A 80 -29.21 -13.72 -6.02
N ARG A 81 -28.71 -12.72 -6.76
CA ARG A 81 -27.46 -12.01 -6.39
C ARG A 81 -27.65 -11.15 -5.15
N TRP A 82 -28.82 -10.54 -5.00
CA TRP A 82 -29.15 -9.80 -3.78
C TRP A 82 -29.20 -10.72 -2.55
N GLU A 83 -29.77 -11.93 -2.69
CA GLU A 83 -29.82 -12.90 -1.61
C GLU A 83 -28.41 -13.28 -1.12
N THR A 84 -27.46 -13.42 -2.06
CA THR A 84 -26.05 -13.69 -1.74
C THR A 84 -25.42 -12.59 -0.87
N VAL A 85 -25.80 -11.33 -1.07
CA VAL A 85 -25.26 -10.18 -0.33
C VAL A 85 -25.97 -10.02 1.00
N VAL A 86 -27.31 -9.96 1.00
CA VAL A 86 -28.11 -9.69 2.20
C VAL A 86 -27.89 -10.72 3.31
N ASN A 87 -27.57 -11.96 2.94
CA ASN A 87 -27.30 -13.03 3.90
C ASN A 87 -25.93 -12.90 4.60
N LYS A 88 -25.03 -12.04 4.10
CA LYS A 88 -23.72 -11.78 4.71
C LYS A 88 -23.67 -10.54 5.60
N ILE A 89 -24.59 -9.59 5.42
CA ILE A 89 -24.59 -8.29 6.10
C ILE A 89 -24.62 -8.49 7.63
N ARG A 90 -23.73 -7.78 8.32
CA ARG A 90 -23.69 -7.68 9.78
C ARG A 90 -24.05 -6.26 10.24
N PRO A 91 -24.47 -6.09 11.51
CA PRO A 91 -24.72 -4.77 12.07
C PRO A 91 -23.50 -3.84 11.92
N GLY A 92 -23.71 -2.66 11.35
CA GLY A 92 -22.65 -1.67 11.11
C GLY A 92 -21.94 -1.77 9.75
N ASP A 93 -22.21 -2.81 8.95
CA ASP A 93 -21.76 -2.88 7.55
C ASP A 93 -22.53 -1.89 6.67
N TYR A 94 -21.93 -1.47 5.56
CA TYR A 94 -22.55 -0.58 4.58
C TYR A 94 -22.99 -1.35 3.35
N VAL A 95 -24.07 -0.92 2.71
CA VAL A 95 -24.48 -1.41 1.38
C VAL A 95 -24.59 -0.23 0.42
N PHE A 96 -23.68 -0.15 -0.53
CA PHE A 96 -23.69 0.85 -1.59
C PHE A 96 -24.46 0.31 -2.78
N ILE A 97 -25.49 1.04 -3.19
CA ILE A 97 -26.50 0.59 -4.16
C ILE A 97 -26.52 1.56 -5.34
N GLN A 98 -26.16 1.10 -6.54
CA GLN A 98 -26.19 1.90 -7.78
C GLN A 98 -26.76 1.09 -8.94
N PHE A 99 -27.94 1.48 -9.43
CA PHE A 99 -28.58 0.89 -10.62
C PHE A 99 -29.19 2.00 -11.48
N GLY A 100 -29.67 1.66 -12.68
CA GLY A 100 -30.25 2.60 -13.64
C GLY A 100 -29.84 2.33 -15.09
N HIS A 101 -28.54 2.10 -15.37
CA HIS A 101 -28.06 1.97 -16.75
C HIS A 101 -28.72 0.84 -17.54
N ASN A 102 -28.88 -0.32 -16.91
CA ASN A 102 -29.50 -1.49 -17.54
C ASN A 102 -31.00 -1.57 -17.28
N ASP A 103 -31.49 -0.85 -16.27
CA ASP A 103 -32.92 -0.72 -15.97
C ASP A 103 -33.64 0.08 -17.05
N GLU A 104 -32.97 1.06 -17.65
CA GLU A 104 -33.44 1.86 -18.79
C GLU A 104 -33.57 1.08 -20.11
N LYS A 105 -32.94 -0.10 -20.20
CA LYS A 105 -32.89 -0.86 -21.45
C LYS A 105 -34.22 -1.59 -21.69
N PRO A 106 -34.73 -1.64 -22.94
CA PRO A 106 -36.08 -2.12 -23.23
C PRO A 106 -36.27 -3.63 -23.09
N GLN A 107 -35.20 -4.39 -22.82
CA GLN A 107 -35.31 -5.84 -22.69
C GLN A 107 -36.14 -6.21 -21.44
N PRO A 108 -37.24 -6.99 -21.56
CA PRO A 108 -38.18 -7.23 -20.46
C PRO A 108 -37.56 -7.87 -19.20
N GLU A 109 -36.51 -8.67 -19.35
CA GLU A 109 -35.80 -9.28 -18.23
C GLU A 109 -34.93 -8.29 -17.43
N ARG A 110 -34.72 -7.08 -17.97
CA ARG A 110 -33.93 -6.02 -17.34
C ARG A 110 -34.74 -4.78 -17.00
N HIS A 111 -35.67 -4.41 -17.89
CA HIS A 111 -36.44 -3.17 -17.82
C HIS A 111 -37.19 -3.03 -16.50
N THR A 112 -37.13 -1.84 -15.91
CA THR A 112 -38.01 -1.42 -14.81
C THR A 112 -38.54 -0.02 -15.09
N ASP A 113 -39.46 0.51 -14.29
CA ASP A 113 -40.05 1.83 -14.53
C ASP A 113 -39.80 2.74 -13.31
N PRO A 114 -39.21 3.94 -13.53
CA PRO A 114 -39.02 4.94 -12.48
C PRO A 114 -40.35 5.36 -11.83
N GLY A 115 -40.37 5.45 -10.52
CA GLY A 115 -41.58 5.75 -9.73
C GLY A 115 -42.43 4.52 -9.42
N THR A 116 -42.14 3.36 -10.00
CA THR A 116 -42.88 2.11 -9.74
C THR A 116 -41.93 0.95 -9.44
N THR A 117 -41.65 0.08 -10.41
CA THR A 117 -40.90 -1.17 -10.22
C THR A 117 -39.42 -0.92 -9.90
N PHE A 118 -38.82 0.12 -10.47
CA PHE A 118 -37.44 0.50 -10.15
C PHE A 118 -37.32 0.95 -8.70
N ASP A 119 -38.17 1.90 -8.29
CA ASP A 119 -38.20 2.44 -6.94
C ASP A 119 -38.47 1.34 -5.91
N GLU A 120 -39.37 0.40 -6.21
CA GLU A 120 -39.67 -0.71 -5.30
C GLU A 120 -38.49 -1.67 -5.12
N ASN A 121 -37.69 -1.92 -6.17
CA ASN A 121 -36.46 -2.68 -6.04
C ASN A 121 -35.44 -1.96 -5.14
N LEU A 122 -35.29 -0.64 -5.28
CA LEU A 122 -34.43 0.16 -4.41
C LEU A 122 -34.92 0.14 -2.96
N ARG A 123 -36.24 0.29 -2.72
CA ARG A 123 -36.81 0.17 -1.38
C ARG A 123 -36.57 -1.21 -0.78
N LYS A 124 -36.69 -2.28 -1.57
CA LYS A 124 -36.39 -3.65 -1.12
C LYS A 124 -34.95 -3.78 -0.61
N PHE A 125 -33.96 -3.30 -1.37
CA PHE A 125 -32.56 -3.33 -0.93
C PHE A 125 -32.35 -2.56 0.38
N VAL A 126 -32.95 -1.37 0.51
CA VAL A 126 -32.87 -0.55 1.73
C VAL A 126 -33.52 -1.24 2.93
N ARG A 127 -34.76 -1.74 2.80
CA ARG A 127 -35.50 -2.40 3.89
C ARG A 127 -34.74 -3.62 4.40
N GLU A 128 -34.26 -4.45 3.48
CA GLU A 128 -33.60 -5.71 3.85
C GLU A 128 -32.18 -5.51 4.38
N THR A 129 -31.46 -4.49 3.90
CA THR A 129 -30.19 -4.06 4.52
C THR A 129 -30.40 -3.66 5.98
N ARG A 130 -31.40 -2.81 6.25
CA ARG A 130 -31.72 -2.37 7.62
C ARG A 130 -32.18 -3.52 8.51
N ALA A 131 -32.93 -4.47 7.96
CA ALA A 131 -33.37 -5.66 8.70
C ALA A 131 -32.18 -6.51 9.20
N LYS A 132 -31.00 -6.40 8.57
CA LYS A 132 -29.75 -7.04 9.00
C LYS A 132 -28.87 -6.15 9.89
N GLY A 133 -29.31 -4.93 10.20
CA GLY A 133 -28.54 -3.92 10.93
C GLY A 133 -27.50 -3.19 10.08
N GLY A 134 -27.50 -3.38 8.76
CA GLY A 134 -26.62 -2.67 7.83
C GLY A 134 -27.10 -1.25 7.54
N ILE A 135 -26.21 -0.46 6.94
CA ILE A 135 -26.41 0.95 6.61
C ILE A 135 -26.48 1.08 5.07
N PRO A 136 -27.68 1.24 4.49
CA PRO A 136 -27.83 1.41 3.05
C PRO A 136 -27.46 2.83 2.61
N VAL A 137 -26.81 2.94 1.45
CA VAL A 137 -26.43 4.20 0.80
C VAL A 137 -26.81 4.10 -0.67
N LEU A 138 -27.67 5.01 -1.13
CA LEU A 138 -28.14 5.04 -2.51
C LEU A 138 -27.28 5.99 -3.35
N PHE A 139 -26.92 5.51 -4.53
CA PHE A 139 -26.23 6.28 -5.56
C PHE A 139 -27.10 6.30 -6.82
N ASN A 140 -27.07 7.40 -7.56
CA ASN A 140 -27.51 7.40 -8.96
C ASN A 140 -26.37 6.99 -9.88
N SER A 141 -26.73 6.58 -11.10
CA SER A 141 -25.80 6.17 -12.15
C SER A 141 -24.81 7.28 -12.53
N ILE A 142 -23.56 6.91 -12.81
CA ILE A 142 -22.58 7.83 -13.39
C ILE A 142 -23.03 8.29 -14.79
N VAL A 143 -22.55 9.44 -15.26
CA VAL A 143 -22.88 9.91 -16.61
C VAL A 143 -22.31 9.00 -17.70
N ARG A 144 -23.05 8.88 -18.82
CA ARG A 144 -22.50 8.44 -20.11
C ARG A 144 -21.82 9.63 -20.79
N ARG A 145 -20.72 9.41 -21.51
CA ARG A 145 -20.08 10.44 -22.35
C ARG A 145 -20.93 10.68 -23.60
N ASN A 146 -21.93 11.55 -23.49
CA ASN A 146 -22.86 11.87 -24.56
C ASN A 146 -22.85 13.37 -24.88
N PHE A 147 -22.05 13.76 -25.87
CA PHE A 147 -21.95 15.15 -26.33
C PHE A 147 -22.82 15.45 -27.56
N GLY A 148 -23.51 14.45 -28.13
CA GLY A 148 -24.33 14.61 -29.33
C GLY A 148 -25.79 14.19 -29.14
N VAL A 149 -26.61 14.37 -30.19
CA VAL A 149 -27.93 13.77 -30.27
C VAL A 149 -27.77 12.35 -30.79
N ASN A 150 -27.63 11.39 -29.87
CA ASN A 150 -27.60 9.97 -30.21
C ASN A 150 -28.91 9.32 -29.72
N PRO A 151 -29.85 8.94 -30.63
CA PRO A 151 -31.10 8.30 -30.25
C PRO A 151 -30.89 6.94 -29.56
N ASP A 152 -29.74 6.31 -29.77
CA ASP A 152 -29.39 5.00 -29.22
C ASP A 152 -28.47 5.09 -27.99
N ALA A 153 -28.22 6.28 -27.42
CA ALA A 153 -27.26 6.46 -26.31
C ALA A 153 -27.55 5.61 -25.05
N VAL A 154 -28.81 5.19 -24.88
CA VAL A 154 -29.23 4.30 -23.79
C VAL A 154 -29.02 2.82 -24.15
N ALA A 155 -29.19 2.47 -25.43
CA ALA A 155 -29.16 1.10 -25.92
C ALA A 155 -27.76 0.64 -26.40
N ALA A 156 -26.92 1.57 -26.85
CA ALA A 156 -25.59 1.32 -27.37
C ALA A 156 -24.52 1.44 -26.29
N ASP A 157 -23.87 0.33 -25.94
CA ASP A 157 -22.69 0.34 -25.06
C ASP A 157 -21.40 0.66 -25.86
N ASP A 158 -21.29 0.17 -27.11
CA ASP A 158 -20.16 0.40 -28.02
C ASP A 158 -20.62 1.09 -29.31
N ILE A 159 -19.85 2.06 -29.80
CA ILE A 159 -19.92 2.55 -31.18
C ILE A 159 -19.02 1.67 -32.05
N ARG A 160 -19.61 1.06 -33.08
CA ARG A 160 -18.92 0.25 -34.09
C ARG A 160 -18.86 1.05 -35.39
N PRO A 161 -17.70 1.63 -35.75
CA PRO A 161 -17.56 2.45 -36.95
C PRO A 161 -17.99 1.72 -38.25
N GLU A 162 -17.96 0.39 -38.26
CA GLU A 162 -18.40 -0.43 -39.39
C GLU A 162 -19.92 -0.59 -39.52
N LYS A 163 -20.70 -0.19 -38.51
CA LYS A 163 -22.15 -0.43 -38.42
C LYS A 163 -22.97 0.78 -37.99
N ASP A 164 -22.36 1.69 -37.23
CA ASP A 164 -23.03 2.81 -36.59
C ASP A 164 -22.62 4.12 -37.27
N GLU A 165 -23.59 5.01 -37.52
CA GLU A 165 -23.30 6.33 -38.07
C GLU A 165 -22.51 7.18 -37.05
N ALA A 166 -21.58 7.99 -37.55
CA ALA A 166 -20.81 8.87 -36.69
C ALA A 166 -21.74 9.90 -36.01
N VAL A 167 -21.79 9.88 -34.68
CA VAL A 167 -22.54 10.87 -33.89
C VAL A 167 -21.81 12.21 -33.99
N VAL A 168 -22.52 13.25 -34.44
CA VAL A 168 -22.00 14.63 -34.40
C VAL A 168 -22.04 15.11 -32.96
N GLU A 169 -20.87 15.25 -32.35
CA GLU A 169 -20.73 15.78 -30.99
C GLU A 169 -20.83 17.31 -31.01
N GLY A 170 -21.59 17.86 -30.07
CA GLY A 170 -21.61 19.29 -29.72
C GLY A 170 -20.80 19.56 -28.45
N ASP A 171 -20.96 20.75 -27.88
CA ASP A 171 -20.10 21.23 -26.78
C ASP A 171 -20.66 20.96 -25.38
N THR A 172 -21.87 20.39 -25.27
CA THR A 172 -22.57 20.20 -23.99
C THR A 172 -22.83 18.73 -23.73
N LEU A 173 -22.56 18.27 -22.50
CA LEU A 173 -22.87 16.91 -22.08
C LEU A 173 -24.38 16.77 -21.79
N ILE A 174 -25.02 15.86 -22.52
CA ILE A 174 -26.46 15.58 -22.44
C ILE A 174 -26.66 14.32 -21.61
N ASP A 175 -27.35 14.45 -20.48
CA ASP A 175 -27.70 13.29 -19.65
C ASP A 175 -28.71 12.38 -20.37
N THR A 176 -28.61 11.08 -20.12
CA THR A 176 -29.37 10.05 -20.84
C THR A 176 -30.29 9.24 -19.92
N HIS A 177 -30.20 9.45 -18.61
CA HIS A 177 -30.86 8.61 -17.61
C HIS A 177 -32.24 9.14 -17.21
N GLY A 178 -32.52 10.42 -17.45
CA GLY A 178 -33.85 11.00 -17.25
C GLY A 178 -34.40 10.77 -15.84
N LYS A 179 -35.58 10.15 -15.71
CA LYS A 179 -36.23 9.89 -14.41
C LYS A 179 -35.44 8.91 -13.52
N TYR A 180 -34.57 8.08 -14.08
CA TYR A 180 -33.74 7.15 -13.30
C TYR A 180 -32.71 7.88 -12.41
N LEU A 181 -32.38 9.15 -12.70
CA LEU A 181 -31.56 9.96 -11.79
C LEU A 181 -32.28 10.36 -10.51
N GLU A 182 -33.58 10.65 -10.63
CA GLU A 182 -34.38 11.19 -9.54
C GLU A 182 -34.95 10.08 -8.65
N SER A 183 -35.23 8.90 -9.21
CA SER A 183 -35.75 7.74 -8.45
C SER A 183 -34.90 7.38 -7.22
N PRO A 184 -33.57 7.17 -7.31
CA PRO A 184 -32.75 6.88 -6.12
C PRO A 184 -32.75 8.02 -5.10
N ARG A 185 -32.80 9.29 -5.56
CA ARG A 185 -32.89 10.46 -4.66
C ARG A 185 -34.24 10.50 -3.93
N ASN A 186 -35.33 10.23 -4.64
CA ASN A 186 -36.69 10.23 -4.09
C ASN A 186 -36.85 9.10 -3.09
N VAL A 187 -36.43 7.88 -3.43
CA VAL A 187 -36.42 6.73 -2.51
C VAL A 187 -35.54 7.02 -1.30
N ALA A 188 -34.37 7.64 -1.49
CA ALA A 188 -33.49 7.98 -0.39
C ALA A 188 -34.13 8.96 0.61
N LYS A 189 -34.81 9.99 0.08
CA LYS A 189 -35.57 10.96 0.88
C LYS A 189 -36.77 10.31 1.57
N GLU A 190 -37.53 9.48 0.84
CA GLU A 190 -38.70 8.75 1.36
C GLU A 190 -38.31 7.86 2.54
N MET A 191 -37.19 7.17 2.43
CA MET A 191 -36.74 6.16 3.38
C MET A 191 -35.73 6.69 4.40
N ASP A 192 -35.35 7.98 4.35
CA ASP A 192 -34.33 8.58 5.20
C ASP A 192 -32.99 7.81 5.16
N VAL A 193 -32.43 7.65 3.96
CA VAL A 193 -31.10 7.06 3.74
C VAL A 193 -30.16 8.05 3.05
N CYS A 194 -28.86 7.88 3.25
CA CYS A 194 -27.86 8.72 2.60
C CYS A 194 -27.95 8.55 1.07
N PHE A 195 -27.96 9.66 0.35
CA PHE A 195 -27.94 9.71 -1.10
C PHE A 195 -26.67 10.39 -1.59
N ILE A 196 -25.90 9.70 -2.42
CA ILE A 196 -24.73 10.24 -3.10
C ILE A 196 -25.07 10.48 -4.58
N ASP A 197 -25.06 11.75 -4.98
CA ASP A 197 -25.29 12.18 -6.36
C ASP A 197 -24.00 12.03 -7.20
N LEU A 198 -23.68 10.78 -7.54
CA LEU A 198 -22.49 10.45 -8.33
C LEU A 198 -22.64 10.87 -9.80
N ASN A 199 -23.87 10.95 -10.32
CA ASN A 199 -24.15 11.53 -11.64
C ASN A 199 -23.68 12.98 -11.70
N GLN A 200 -24.10 13.85 -10.77
CA GLN A 200 -23.69 15.25 -10.78
C GLN A 200 -22.18 15.42 -10.63
N ALA A 201 -21.53 14.60 -9.80
CA ALA A 201 -20.08 14.64 -9.62
C ALA A 201 -19.35 14.23 -10.91
N THR A 202 -19.80 13.15 -11.57
CA THR A 202 -19.19 12.66 -12.81
C THR A 202 -19.51 13.53 -14.01
N LYS A 203 -20.67 14.20 -14.05
CA LYS A 203 -21.00 15.24 -15.03
C LYS A 203 -19.96 16.34 -15.03
N LYS A 204 -19.70 16.94 -13.86
CA LYS A 204 -18.69 18.00 -13.68
C LYS A 204 -17.30 17.53 -14.10
N LEU A 205 -16.94 16.28 -13.76
CA LEU A 205 -15.67 15.68 -14.19
C LEU A 205 -15.59 15.61 -15.71
N VAL A 206 -16.56 15.01 -16.39
CA VAL A 206 -16.56 14.84 -17.85
C VAL A 206 -16.56 16.20 -18.56
N GLU A 207 -17.40 17.15 -18.12
CA GLU A 207 -17.44 18.51 -18.67
C GLU A 207 -16.10 19.23 -18.51
N SER A 208 -15.40 19.06 -17.37
CA SER A 208 -14.09 19.70 -17.15
C SER A 208 -12.99 19.23 -18.11
N TYR A 209 -13.17 18.04 -18.71
CA TYR A 209 -12.27 17.51 -19.73
C TYR A 209 -12.67 17.90 -21.16
N GLY A 210 -13.90 18.40 -21.35
CA GLY A 210 -14.49 18.65 -22.66
C GLY A 210 -14.64 17.38 -23.50
N VAL A 211 -15.03 17.57 -24.76
CA VAL A 211 -15.35 16.50 -25.71
C VAL A 211 -14.16 15.55 -25.91
N GLU A 212 -13.00 16.07 -26.34
CA GLU A 212 -11.84 15.24 -26.66
C GLU A 212 -11.14 14.70 -25.41
N GLY A 213 -10.91 15.56 -24.40
CA GLY A 213 -10.18 15.16 -23.20
C GLY A 213 -10.90 14.08 -22.39
N SER A 214 -12.24 14.02 -22.46
CA SER A 214 -13.03 13.07 -21.69
C SER A 214 -12.92 11.64 -22.19
N LYS A 215 -12.54 11.42 -23.46
CA LYS A 215 -12.30 10.08 -24.04
C LYS A 215 -11.34 9.25 -23.20
N LYS A 216 -10.35 9.90 -22.54
CA LYS A 216 -9.38 9.21 -21.67
C LYS A 216 -9.99 8.58 -20.42
N LEU A 217 -11.22 8.95 -20.04
CA LEU A 217 -11.92 8.36 -18.89
C LEU A 217 -12.61 7.05 -19.28
N PHE A 218 -12.93 6.87 -20.56
CA PHE A 218 -13.76 5.79 -21.05
C PHE A 218 -12.97 4.81 -21.90
N MET A 219 -13.64 3.75 -22.34
CA MET A 219 -13.08 2.68 -23.16
C MET A 219 -12.96 3.11 -24.63
N TRP A 220 -12.13 4.12 -24.87
CA TRP A 220 -11.69 4.60 -26.18
C TRP A 220 -10.29 4.07 -26.46
N ILE A 221 -10.25 2.92 -27.14
CA ILE A 221 -9.04 2.12 -27.38
C ILE A 221 -8.81 2.05 -28.89
N PRO A 222 -7.62 2.43 -29.39
CA PRO A 222 -7.25 2.21 -30.78
C PRO A 222 -7.16 0.71 -31.12
N ALA A 223 -7.37 0.37 -32.40
CA ALA A 223 -7.13 -0.99 -32.88
C ALA A 223 -5.70 -1.45 -32.60
N ASP A 224 -5.53 -2.77 -32.47
CA ASP A 224 -4.24 -3.45 -32.29
C ASP A 224 -3.44 -3.01 -31.05
N THR A 225 -4.09 -2.39 -30.07
CA THR A 225 -3.42 -1.92 -28.83
C THR A 225 -3.47 -2.97 -27.71
N TYR A 226 -4.63 -3.63 -27.51
CA TYR A 226 -4.81 -4.62 -26.44
C TYR A 226 -5.49 -5.87 -26.98
N ALA A 227 -5.04 -7.05 -26.54
CA ALA A 227 -5.59 -8.33 -26.97
C ALA A 227 -7.07 -8.52 -26.58
N ALA A 228 -7.53 -7.88 -25.50
CA ALA A 228 -8.94 -7.87 -25.10
C ALA A 228 -9.84 -7.07 -26.06
N CYS A 229 -9.29 -6.14 -26.83
CA CYS A 229 -10.01 -5.29 -27.80
C CYS A 229 -9.18 -5.15 -29.09
N PRO A 230 -8.96 -6.23 -29.87
CA PRO A 230 -8.02 -6.21 -31.00
C PRO A 230 -8.47 -5.27 -32.12
N LYS A 231 -9.79 -5.06 -32.28
CA LYS A 231 -10.35 -4.11 -33.25
C LYS A 231 -10.44 -2.67 -32.72
N GLY A 232 -9.93 -2.42 -31.51
CA GLY A 232 -10.20 -1.20 -30.78
C GLY A 232 -11.60 -1.22 -30.17
N ARG A 233 -11.95 -0.14 -29.48
CA ARG A 233 -13.26 0.06 -28.84
C ARG A 233 -13.55 1.55 -28.72
N GLN A 234 -14.80 1.95 -28.96
CA GLN A 234 -15.29 3.29 -28.66
C GLN A 234 -16.55 3.16 -27.82
N ASP A 235 -16.37 3.17 -26.51
CA ASP A 235 -17.45 2.99 -25.54
C ASP A 235 -17.51 4.22 -24.65
N ASN A 236 -18.71 4.79 -24.53
CA ASN A 236 -18.99 6.03 -23.79
C ASN A 236 -19.68 5.77 -22.43
N THR A 237 -19.88 4.51 -22.05
CA THR A 237 -20.52 4.10 -20.79
C THR A 237 -19.50 3.53 -19.83
N HIS A 238 -18.61 2.64 -20.31
CA HIS A 238 -17.66 1.93 -19.47
C HIS A 238 -16.34 2.69 -19.33
N LEU A 239 -15.80 2.65 -18.11
CA LEU A 239 -14.57 3.33 -17.74
C LEU A 239 -13.36 2.44 -18.02
N ASN A 240 -12.24 3.06 -18.39
CA ASN A 240 -10.94 2.42 -18.29
C ASN A 240 -10.37 2.56 -16.86
N ILE A 241 -9.17 2.00 -16.59
CA ILE A 241 -8.49 2.10 -15.28
C ILE A 241 -8.46 3.56 -14.76
N TYR A 242 -8.03 4.52 -15.60
CA TYR A 242 -7.92 5.92 -15.20
C TYR A 242 -9.29 6.53 -14.85
N GLY A 243 -10.31 6.29 -15.68
CA GLY A 243 -11.67 6.76 -15.41
C GLY A 243 -12.26 6.18 -14.13
N ALA A 244 -12.10 4.86 -13.93
CA ALA A 244 -12.57 4.17 -12.73
C ALA A 244 -11.95 4.77 -11.45
N ARG A 245 -10.64 5.04 -11.48
CA ARG A 245 -9.93 5.69 -10.36
C ARG A 245 -10.45 7.11 -10.08
N LYS A 246 -10.77 7.88 -11.12
CA LYS A 246 -11.35 9.23 -10.96
C LYS A 246 -12.76 9.19 -10.40
N VAL A 247 -13.62 8.30 -10.89
CA VAL A 247 -14.99 8.15 -10.40
C VAL A 247 -15.01 7.61 -8.97
N ALA A 248 -14.19 6.62 -8.66
CA ALA A 248 -14.06 6.08 -7.31
C ALA A 248 -13.52 7.13 -6.31
N ALA A 249 -12.61 8.01 -6.73
CA ALA A 249 -12.18 9.14 -5.91
C ALA A 249 -13.35 10.08 -5.56
N LEU A 250 -14.19 10.43 -6.54
CA LEU A 250 -15.40 11.25 -6.30
C LEU A 250 -16.38 10.57 -5.33
N ALA A 251 -16.56 9.26 -5.48
CA ALA A 251 -17.39 8.46 -4.56
C ALA A 251 -16.78 8.47 -3.14
N ALA A 252 -15.47 8.28 -3.01
CA ALA A 252 -14.77 8.31 -1.72
C ALA A 252 -14.83 9.70 -1.05
N GLU A 253 -14.68 10.79 -1.81
CA GLU A 253 -14.85 12.17 -1.32
C GLU A 253 -16.29 12.41 -0.81
N ALA A 254 -17.29 11.91 -1.55
CA ALA A 254 -18.68 12.01 -1.13
C ALA A 254 -18.96 11.20 0.15
N VAL A 255 -18.41 9.98 0.25
CA VAL A 255 -18.47 9.15 1.46
C VAL A 255 -17.81 9.86 2.63
N GLN A 256 -16.61 10.39 2.45
CA GLN A 256 -15.88 11.13 3.49
C GLN A 256 -16.69 12.30 4.04
N LYS A 257 -17.38 13.03 3.15
CA LYS A 257 -18.18 14.21 3.52
C LYS A 257 -19.53 13.86 4.16
N GLN A 258 -20.21 12.82 3.67
CA GLN A 258 -21.60 12.55 4.01
C GLN A 258 -21.78 11.42 5.04
N LEU A 259 -20.76 10.57 5.22
CA LEU A 259 -20.78 9.42 6.13
C LEU A 259 -19.59 9.51 7.09
N PRO A 260 -19.58 10.42 8.09
CA PRO A 260 -18.40 10.73 8.90
C PRO A 260 -17.79 9.52 9.61
N GLU A 261 -18.62 8.55 10.03
CA GLU A 261 -18.13 7.31 10.66
C GLU A 261 -17.35 6.41 9.71
N LEU A 262 -17.70 6.38 8.41
CA LEU A 262 -16.94 5.67 7.39
C LEU A 262 -15.81 6.56 6.84
N GLY A 263 -16.04 7.87 6.78
CA GLY A 263 -15.13 8.88 6.26
C GLY A 263 -13.77 8.94 6.96
N LYS A 264 -13.71 8.61 8.25
CA LYS A 264 -12.45 8.53 9.02
C LYS A 264 -11.44 7.52 8.46
N TYR A 265 -11.93 6.54 7.70
CA TYR A 265 -11.12 5.50 7.06
C TYR A 265 -10.74 5.84 5.62
N VAL A 266 -11.25 6.93 5.04
CA VAL A 266 -10.94 7.30 3.65
C VAL A 266 -9.49 7.78 3.54
N ARG A 267 -8.75 7.27 2.56
CA ARG A 267 -7.36 7.62 2.25
C ARG A 267 -7.20 7.82 0.76
N PHE A 268 -6.44 8.84 0.37
CA PHE A 268 -6.12 9.10 -1.04
C PHE A 268 -4.64 8.85 -1.28
N TYR A 269 -4.33 8.10 -2.34
CA TYR A 269 -2.97 7.85 -2.83
C TYR A 269 -2.83 8.43 -4.24
N ASP A 270 -1.60 8.81 -4.64
CA ASP A 270 -1.35 9.32 -5.99
C ASP A 270 -1.41 8.16 -7.00
N TYR A 271 -0.88 6.99 -6.62
CA TYR A 271 -0.96 5.73 -7.38
C TYR A 271 -1.22 4.53 -6.47
N VAL A 272 -1.79 3.47 -7.04
CA VAL A 272 -2.06 2.19 -6.39
C VAL A 272 -1.51 1.07 -7.26
N VAL A 273 -0.82 0.11 -6.65
CA VAL A 273 -0.32 -1.10 -7.31
C VAL A 273 -1.11 -2.29 -6.79
N ALA A 274 -1.77 -3.04 -7.68
CA ALA A 274 -2.59 -4.19 -7.28
C ALA A 274 -2.65 -5.27 -8.38
N LYS A 275 -2.38 -6.52 -8.01
CA LYS A 275 -2.41 -7.66 -8.93
C LYS A 275 -3.82 -8.10 -9.34
N ASP A 276 -4.83 -7.78 -8.53
CA ASP A 276 -6.24 -8.08 -8.78
C ASP A 276 -6.95 -7.06 -9.70
N GLY A 277 -6.19 -6.10 -10.26
CA GLY A 277 -6.69 -5.06 -11.14
C GLY A 277 -7.43 -3.91 -10.45
N SER A 278 -7.45 -3.87 -9.12
CA SER A 278 -8.05 -2.78 -8.32
C SER A 278 -7.17 -1.53 -8.20
N GLY A 279 -5.97 -1.54 -8.81
CA GLY A 279 -5.00 -0.45 -8.78
C GLY A 279 -4.80 0.24 -10.13
N ASP A 280 -3.91 1.22 -10.16
CA ASP A 280 -3.44 1.91 -11.37
C ASP A 280 -2.43 1.06 -12.15
N PHE A 281 -1.63 0.24 -11.46
CA PHE A 281 -0.56 -0.58 -12.04
C PHE A 281 -0.57 -2.01 -11.48
N PHE A 282 0.02 -2.95 -12.22
CA PHE A 282 0.19 -4.34 -11.77
C PHE A 282 1.52 -4.56 -11.04
N THR A 283 2.55 -3.78 -11.38
CA THR A 283 3.89 -3.87 -10.79
C THR A 283 4.29 -2.57 -10.11
N VAL A 284 5.21 -2.66 -9.14
CA VAL A 284 5.75 -1.49 -8.45
C VAL A 284 6.67 -0.70 -9.37
N GLN A 285 7.45 -1.36 -10.25
CA GLN A 285 8.31 -0.65 -11.19
C GLN A 285 7.52 0.23 -12.17
N GLU A 286 6.37 -0.22 -12.67
CA GLU A 286 5.50 0.61 -13.52
C GLU A 286 5.03 1.88 -12.80
N ALA A 287 4.63 1.75 -11.53
CA ALA A 287 4.21 2.90 -10.73
C ALA A 287 5.37 3.88 -10.49
N ILE A 288 6.57 3.38 -10.20
CA ILE A 288 7.78 4.21 -10.06
C ILE A 288 8.11 4.93 -11.38
N ASN A 289 8.02 4.24 -12.51
CA ASN A 289 8.26 4.83 -13.82
C ASN A 289 7.27 5.95 -14.15
N ALA A 290 6.02 5.82 -13.72
CA ALA A 290 4.97 6.81 -13.93
C ALA A 290 5.14 8.09 -13.09
N VAL A 291 5.92 8.05 -12.01
CA VAL A 291 6.20 9.25 -11.21
C VAL A 291 7.05 10.23 -12.01
N PRO A 292 6.63 11.50 -12.20
CA PRO A 292 7.48 12.50 -12.84
C PRO A 292 8.81 12.70 -12.08
N ASP A 293 9.89 12.97 -12.82
CA ASP A 293 11.19 13.27 -12.23
C ASP A 293 11.20 14.64 -11.52
N PHE A 294 12.05 14.76 -10.49
CA PHE A 294 12.36 16.00 -9.79
C PHE A 294 11.13 16.77 -9.25
N ARG A 295 10.12 16.06 -8.74
CA ARG A 295 8.93 16.66 -8.11
C ARG A 295 9.26 17.34 -6.78
N LYS A 296 9.80 18.55 -6.87
CA LYS A 296 10.11 19.38 -5.69
C LYS A 296 8.83 19.73 -4.94
N ASN A 297 8.92 19.81 -3.61
CA ASN A 297 7.84 20.26 -2.70
C ASN A 297 6.57 19.40 -2.70
N LYS A 298 6.55 18.24 -3.37
CA LYS A 298 5.40 17.33 -3.37
C LYS A 298 5.86 15.89 -3.26
N ARG A 299 5.34 15.19 -2.25
CA ARG A 299 5.56 13.75 -2.05
C ARG A 299 4.61 12.94 -2.92
N THR A 300 5.13 11.98 -3.66
CA THR A 300 4.30 11.01 -4.41
C THR A 300 4.06 9.80 -3.52
N ARG A 301 2.79 9.45 -3.28
CA ARG A 301 2.42 8.32 -2.43
C ARG A 301 1.87 7.18 -3.27
N ILE A 302 2.49 6.03 -3.15
CA ILE A 302 2.13 4.81 -3.86
C ILE A 302 1.66 3.78 -2.83
N LEU A 303 0.41 3.38 -2.91
CA LEU A 303 -0.10 2.22 -2.15
C LEU A 303 0.28 0.95 -2.90
N VAL A 304 0.92 0.00 -2.23
CA VAL A 304 1.18 -1.35 -2.73
C VAL A 304 0.23 -2.29 -2.01
N ARG A 305 -0.76 -2.81 -2.74
CA ARG A 305 -1.77 -3.70 -2.15
C ARG A 305 -1.17 -5.05 -1.75
N LYS A 306 -1.92 -5.81 -0.97
CA LYS A 306 -1.49 -7.13 -0.48
C LYS A 306 -1.07 -8.05 -1.63
N GLY A 307 0.07 -8.72 -1.46
CA GLY A 307 0.55 -9.76 -2.35
C GLY A 307 2.06 -9.75 -2.55
N GLU A 308 2.56 -10.84 -3.13
CA GLU A 308 3.98 -11.01 -3.50
C GLU A 308 4.31 -10.53 -4.92
N TYR A 309 5.08 -9.47 -5.03
CA TYR A 309 5.53 -8.85 -6.27
C TYR A 309 6.96 -9.32 -6.57
N LYS A 310 7.07 -10.36 -7.40
CA LYS A 310 8.37 -10.91 -7.83
C LYS A 310 8.92 -10.09 -8.99
N GLU A 311 9.64 -9.02 -8.65
CA GLU A 311 10.22 -8.07 -9.59
C GLU A 311 11.46 -7.40 -8.98
N ARG A 312 12.38 -6.97 -9.85
CA ARG A 312 13.47 -6.08 -9.44
C ARG A 312 13.00 -4.64 -9.54
N VAL A 313 13.03 -3.93 -8.41
CA VAL A 313 12.59 -2.53 -8.35
C VAL A 313 13.79 -1.60 -8.25
N ILE A 314 13.85 -0.61 -9.13
CA ILE A 314 14.82 0.47 -9.10
C ILE A 314 14.05 1.77 -8.91
N ILE A 315 14.40 2.51 -7.86
CA ILE A 315 13.89 3.85 -7.56
C ILE A 315 15.03 4.84 -7.83
N PRO A 316 15.09 5.45 -9.03
CA PRO A 316 16.17 6.34 -9.43
C PRO A 316 16.29 7.58 -8.53
N GLU A 317 17.48 8.18 -8.49
CA GLU A 317 17.76 9.42 -7.77
C GLU A 317 16.85 10.58 -8.21
N SER A 318 16.43 10.59 -9.48
CA SER A 318 15.51 11.59 -10.02
C SER A 318 14.12 11.55 -9.39
N LYS A 319 13.73 10.42 -8.78
CA LYS A 319 12.41 10.20 -8.18
C LYS A 319 12.37 10.67 -6.71
N ILE A 320 12.73 11.93 -6.49
CA ILE A 320 12.78 12.53 -5.15
C ILE A 320 11.41 12.52 -4.45
N ASN A 321 11.41 12.40 -3.11
CA ASN A 321 10.19 12.47 -2.27
C ASN A 321 9.13 11.38 -2.60
N ILE A 322 9.53 10.13 -2.82
CA ILE A 322 8.58 9.01 -2.99
C ILE A 322 8.28 8.33 -1.64
N SER A 323 7.02 7.91 -1.49
CA SER A 323 6.57 7.00 -0.43
C SER A 323 6.00 5.71 -1.02
N LEU A 324 6.49 4.56 -0.56
CA LEU A 324 5.85 3.26 -0.74
C LEU A 324 5.10 2.87 0.54
N ILE A 325 3.79 2.71 0.47
CA ILE A 325 2.95 2.32 1.60
C ILE A 325 2.39 0.93 1.30
N GLY A 326 2.80 -0.08 2.06
CA GLY A 326 2.28 -1.44 1.93
C GLY A 326 0.93 -1.61 2.65
N GLU A 327 0.03 -2.34 2.00
CA GLU A 327 -1.06 -3.05 2.68
C GLU A 327 -0.47 -4.31 3.35
N ASP A 328 -1.00 -4.75 4.50
CA ASP A 328 -0.51 -5.93 5.21
C ASP A 328 -0.38 -7.15 4.29
N GLY A 329 0.82 -7.71 4.23
CA GLY A 329 1.21 -8.77 3.29
C GLY A 329 1.68 -8.30 1.90
N ALA A 330 1.99 -7.01 1.71
CA ALA A 330 2.73 -6.53 0.53
C ALA A 330 4.22 -6.89 0.63
N VAL A 331 4.71 -7.66 -0.35
CA VAL A 331 6.08 -8.19 -0.39
C VAL A 331 6.72 -7.93 -1.76
N LEU A 332 7.83 -7.20 -1.80
CA LEU A 332 8.72 -7.11 -2.95
C LEU A 332 9.79 -8.20 -2.85
N THR A 333 9.93 -9.03 -3.87
CA THR A 333 10.82 -10.19 -3.84
C THR A 333 11.59 -10.44 -5.13
N ASP A 334 12.79 -11.00 -5.01
CA ASP A 334 13.60 -11.58 -6.10
C ASP A 334 14.41 -12.75 -5.52
N ASP A 335 15.13 -13.48 -6.36
CA ASP A 335 15.98 -14.63 -5.99
C ASP A 335 17.38 -14.56 -6.63
N ALA A 336 17.86 -13.34 -6.89
CA ALA A 336 19.22 -13.12 -7.36
C ALA A 336 20.25 -13.24 -6.22
N TYR A 337 21.46 -13.69 -6.57
CA TYR A 337 22.59 -13.83 -5.65
C TYR A 337 23.89 -13.55 -6.40
N ALA A 338 24.96 -13.25 -5.68
CA ALA A 338 26.17 -12.66 -6.27
C ALA A 338 26.81 -13.49 -7.38
N SER A 339 26.91 -14.81 -7.20
CA SER A 339 27.50 -15.73 -8.20
C SER A 339 26.51 -16.22 -9.25
N LYS A 340 25.22 -15.81 -9.19
CA LYS A 340 24.23 -16.10 -10.24
C LYS A 340 24.72 -15.47 -11.54
N LYS A 341 24.61 -16.19 -12.64
CA LYS A 341 24.99 -15.66 -13.95
C LYS A 341 23.87 -14.79 -14.52
N ASN A 342 24.22 -13.62 -15.03
CA ASN A 342 23.33 -12.75 -15.80
C ASN A 342 23.07 -13.35 -17.20
N CYS A 343 22.28 -12.66 -18.03
CA CYS A 343 21.96 -13.11 -19.39
C CYS A 343 23.18 -13.21 -20.34
N PHE A 344 24.32 -12.64 -19.95
CA PHE A 344 25.59 -12.70 -20.69
C PHE A 344 26.58 -13.72 -20.08
N GLY A 345 26.20 -14.44 -19.02
CA GLY A 345 27.04 -15.45 -18.38
C GLY A 345 27.98 -14.92 -17.29
N GLU A 346 27.87 -13.64 -16.90
CA GLU A 346 28.73 -12.99 -15.91
C GLU A 346 28.09 -13.03 -14.51
N GLU A 347 28.90 -13.01 -13.46
CA GLU A 347 28.37 -12.96 -12.08
C GLU A 347 27.72 -11.62 -11.78
N MET A 348 26.57 -11.66 -11.12
CA MET A 348 25.81 -10.46 -10.78
C MET A 348 26.51 -9.58 -9.73
N SER A 349 27.44 -10.14 -8.94
CA SER A 349 28.04 -9.52 -7.75
C SER A 349 27.03 -9.25 -6.62
N THR A 350 27.52 -8.93 -5.42
CA THR A 350 26.68 -8.55 -4.27
C THR A 350 25.72 -7.42 -4.65
N SER A 351 26.23 -6.31 -5.21
CA SER A 351 25.39 -5.17 -5.56
C SER A 351 24.37 -5.52 -6.63
N GLY A 352 24.72 -6.32 -7.64
CA GLY A 352 23.79 -6.72 -8.70
C GLY A 352 22.75 -7.76 -8.31
N SER A 353 22.85 -8.34 -7.09
CA SER A 353 21.90 -9.31 -6.56
C SER A 353 20.66 -8.69 -5.89
N SER A 354 20.60 -7.35 -5.78
CA SER A 354 19.58 -6.68 -4.98
C SER A 354 18.18 -6.81 -5.57
N THR A 355 17.21 -7.12 -4.72
CA THR A 355 15.79 -7.12 -5.10
C THR A 355 15.30 -5.69 -5.35
N VAL A 356 15.61 -4.76 -4.44
CA VAL A 356 15.23 -3.35 -4.54
C VAL A 356 16.44 -2.44 -4.43
N TYR A 357 16.53 -1.45 -5.32
CA TYR A 357 17.52 -0.37 -5.31
C TYR A 357 16.84 0.97 -5.03
N ILE A 358 17.30 1.66 -4.00
CA ILE A 358 16.75 2.95 -3.56
C ILE A 358 17.84 4.00 -3.67
N TYR A 359 17.87 4.70 -4.81
CA TYR A 359 18.76 5.85 -5.04
C TYR A 359 18.08 7.18 -4.71
N ALA A 360 16.75 7.22 -4.68
CA ALA A 360 15.98 8.43 -4.40
C ALA A 360 16.26 9.00 -3.00
N PRO A 361 16.61 10.30 -2.88
CA PRO A 361 16.65 10.98 -1.60
C PRO A 361 15.23 11.23 -1.07
N ASP A 362 15.13 11.41 0.25
CA ASP A 362 13.85 11.63 0.95
C ASP A 362 12.83 10.49 0.74
N PHE A 363 13.33 9.29 0.47
CA PHE A 363 12.52 8.09 0.31
C PHE A 363 11.86 7.69 1.63
N TYR A 364 10.60 7.28 1.56
CA TYR A 364 9.86 6.73 2.69
C TYR A 364 9.24 5.38 2.33
N ALA A 365 9.28 4.43 3.25
CA ALA A 365 8.50 3.21 3.15
C ALA A 365 7.84 2.85 4.48
N GLU A 366 6.63 2.30 4.42
CA GLU A 366 5.92 1.79 5.59
C GLU A 366 5.15 0.51 5.29
N ASN A 367 5.10 -0.40 6.27
CA ASN A 367 4.31 -1.63 6.24
C ASN A 367 4.55 -2.52 5.00
N ILE A 368 5.77 -2.52 4.47
CA ILE A 368 6.14 -3.30 3.28
C ILE A 368 7.34 -4.20 3.57
N THR A 369 7.35 -5.37 2.94
CA THR A 369 8.44 -6.33 3.04
C THR A 369 9.34 -6.26 1.81
N PHE A 370 10.65 -6.15 2.03
CA PHE A 370 11.71 -6.33 1.03
C PHE A 370 12.37 -7.68 1.29
N ALA A 371 12.30 -8.61 0.34
CA ALA A 371 12.78 -9.97 0.52
C ALA A 371 13.72 -10.40 -0.60
N ASN A 372 14.79 -11.12 -0.25
CA ASN A 372 15.52 -11.94 -1.20
C ASN A 372 15.37 -13.41 -0.82
N THR A 373 14.81 -14.19 -1.75
CA THR A 373 14.41 -15.58 -1.55
C THR A 373 15.43 -16.60 -2.04
N ALA A 374 16.63 -16.17 -2.44
CA ALA A 374 17.66 -17.05 -2.98
C ALA A 374 18.20 -18.10 -1.97
N GLY A 375 18.00 -17.89 -0.68
CA GLY A 375 18.44 -18.80 0.38
C GLY A 375 19.93 -18.66 0.73
N ARG A 376 20.57 -19.73 1.22
CA ARG A 376 21.97 -19.74 1.66
C ARG A 376 22.94 -20.00 0.50
N VAL A 377 22.98 -19.06 -0.44
CA VAL A 377 23.74 -19.18 -1.70
C VAL A 377 24.96 -18.24 -1.77
N GLY A 378 25.39 -17.70 -0.63
CA GLY A 378 26.31 -16.56 -0.55
C GLY A 378 25.53 -15.24 -0.49
N GLN A 379 26.14 -14.15 -0.96
CA GLN A 379 25.54 -12.81 -0.87
C GLN A 379 24.27 -12.69 -1.73
N ALA A 380 23.18 -12.25 -1.12
CA ALA A 380 21.90 -12.08 -1.79
C ALA A 380 21.11 -10.93 -1.13
N VAL A 381 21.15 -9.75 -1.76
CA VAL A 381 20.65 -8.51 -1.16
C VAL A 381 19.13 -8.39 -1.34
N ALA A 382 18.41 -8.10 -0.27
CA ALA A 382 16.98 -7.79 -0.31
C ALA A 382 16.75 -6.29 -0.60
N CYS A 383 17.50 -5.41 0.06
CA CYS A 383 17.35 -3.98 -0.14
C CYS A 383 18.71 -3.28 -0.15
N PHE A 384 18.95 -2.53 -1.22
CA PHE A 384 20.09 -1.66 -1.42
C PHE A 384 19.64 -0.21 -1.29
N VAL A 385 20.25 0.53 -0.37
CA VAL A 385 19.84 1.90 -0.04
C VAL A 385 21.03 2.85 -0.17
N ASP A 386 20.96 3.73 -1.16
CA ASP A 386 21.95 4.77 -1.44
C ASP A 386 21.43 6.18 -1.11
N GLY A 387 20.14 6.46 -1.36
CA GLY A 387 19.55 7.79 -1.16
C GLY A 387 19.69 8.32 0.27
N ASP A 388 20.00 9.61 0.41
CA ASP A 388 20.05 10.28 1.72
C ASP A 388 18.63 10.53 2.28
N ARG A 389 18.53 10.61 3.61
CA ARG A 389 17.29 10.81 4.35
C ARG A 389 16.23 9.73 4.10
N ALA A 390 16.67 8.49 3.89
CA ALA A 390 15.78 7.35 3.71
C ALA A 390 15.14 6.95 5.04
N TYR A 391 13.83 6.74 5.06
CA TYR A 391 13.09 6.37 6.26
C TYR A 391 12.18 5.16 6.02
N PHE A 392 12.37 4.12 6.82
CA PHE A 392 11.58 2.89 6.84
C PHE A 392 10.88 2.74 8.18
N LYS A 393 9.57 2.55 8.16
CA LYS A 393 8.75 2.38 9.36
C LYS A 393 7.97 1.07 9.28
N ASN A 394 8.08 0.21 10.29
CA ASN A 394 7.37 -1.08 10.33
C ASN A 394 7.62 -1.94 9.07
N CYS A 395 8.78 -1.77 8.43
CA CYS A 395 9.16 -2.56 7.26
C CYS A 395 9.81 -3.88 7.67
N ARG A 396 9.79 -4.85 6.76
CA ARG A 396 10.48 -6.13 6.94
C ARG A 396 11.57 -6.28 5.90
N PHE A 397 12.75 -6.74 6.31
CA PHE A 397 13.88 -7.04 5.43
C PHE A 397 14.26 -8.51 5.63
N LEU A 398 13.99 -9.34 4.63
CA LEU A 398 14.10 -10.80 4.73
C LEU A 398 15.18 -11.32 3.78
N GLY A 399 16.10 -12.12 4.29
CA GLY A 399 17.22 -12.65 3.53
C GLY A 399 18.11 -13.57 4.36
N ASN A 400 19.29 -13.87 3.82
CA ASN A 400 20.32 -14.65 4.52
C ASN A 400 21.61 -13.83 4.65
N GLN A 401 22.61 -14.09 3.81
CA GLN A 401 23.83 -13.31 3.80
C GLN A 401 23.61 -12.01 3.00
N ASP A 402 24.06 -10.88 3.56
CA ASP A 402 24.00 -9.55 2.94
C ASP A 402 22.56 -9.00 2.71
N THR A 403 21.60 -9.26 3.61
CA THR A 403 20.18 -8.85 3.46
C THR A 403 19.98 -7.35 3.18
N LEU A 404 20.51 -6.46 4.03
CA LEU A 404 20.32 -5.01 3.98
C LEU A 404 21.65 -4.29 3.71
N TYR A 405 21.75 -3.67 2.53
CA TYR A 405 22.94 -2.97 2.09
C TYR A 405 22.75 -1.45 2.23
N THR A 406 23.30 -0.86 3.30
CA THR A 406 23.34 0.59 3.52
C THR A 406 24.49 1.23 2.73
N TYR A 407 24.24 1.39 1.43
CA TYR A 407 25.24 1.70 0.41
C TYR A 407 25.53 3.19 0.23
N GLY A 408 24.77 4.15 0.74
CA GLY A 408 25.14 5.56 0.50
C GLY A 408 26.27 6.02 1.43
N LYS A 409 27.42 6.45 0.89
CA LYS A 409 28.58 6.91 1.70
C LYS A 409 28.26 8.12 2.58
N ASP A 410 27.45 9.03 2.06
CA ASP A 410 26.97 10.23 2.75
C ASP A 410 25.46 10.15 3.04
N SER A 411 24.90 8.94 2.99
CA SER A 411 23.49 8.69 3.26
C SER A 411 23.24 8.50 4.74
N ARG A 412 22.14 9.08 5.19
CA ARG A 412 21.55 8.91 6.51
C ARG A 412 20.25 8.14 6.37
N GLN A 413 20.10 7.10 7.18
CA GLN A 413 19.01 6.15 7.06
C GLN A 413 18.39 5.89 8.43
N TYR A 414 17.06 5.93 8.49
CA TYR A 414 16.29 5.67 9.71
C TYR A 414 15.39 4.45 9.53
N TYR A 415 15.47 3.52 10.47
CA TYR A 415 14.66 2.31 10.53
C TYR A 415 13.93 2.29 11.87
N GLU A 416 12.61 2.43 11.85
CA GLU A 416 11.76 2.47 13.06
C GLU A 416 10.82 1.27 13.09
N GLY A 417 10.84 0.49 14.17
CA GLY A 417 9.92 -0.64 14.33
C GLY A 417 10.08 -1.75 13.29
N CYS A 418 11.20 -1.76 12.56
CA CYS A 418 11.44 -2.71 11.48
C CYS A 418 11.81 -4.10 12.01
N TYR A 419 11.53 -5.12 11.20
CA TYR A 419 12.05 -6.47 11.38
C TYR A 419 13.11 -6.75 10.32
N ILE A 420 14.33 -7.13 10.72
CA ILE A 420 15.44 -7.39 9.81
C ILE A 420 16.03 -8.76 10.15
N GLU A 421 16.14 -9.65 9.17
CA GLU A 421 16.71 -10.98 9.39
C GLU A 421 17.82 -11.37 8.41
N GLY A 422 18.68 -12.27 8.87
CA GLY A 422 19.74 -12.87 8.05
C GLY A 422 20.75 -13.70 8.85
N THR A 423 21.86 -14.03 8.21
CA THR A 423 22.93 -14.88 8.77
C THR A 423 24.26 -14.12 8.88
N VAL A 424 24.97 -13.99 7.78
CA VAL A 424 26.29 -13.36 7.69
C VAL A 424 26.14 -11.95 7.15
N ASP A 425 26.69 -10.98 7.87
CA ASP A 425 26.80 -9.58 7.43
C ASP A 425 25.46 -8.97 6.96
N PHE A 426 24.35 -9.39 7.56
CA PHE A 426 23.03 -9.11 6.98
C PHE A 426 22.60 -7.64 7.11
N ILE A 427 23.36 -6.82 7.84
CA ILE A 427 23.32 -5.35 7.78
C ILE A 427 24.74 -4.82 7.51
N PHE A 428 25.02 -4.33 6.31
CA PHE A 428 26.39 -3.97 5.90
C PHE A 428 26.44 -2.73 5.00
N GLY A 429 27.63 -2.14 4.87
CA GLY A 429 27.82 -0.85 4.18
C GLY A 429 28.37 0.27 5.07
N TRP A 430 28.35 1.50 4.55
CA TRP A 430 29.05 2.67 5.10
C TRP A 430 28.16 3.86 5.46
N SER A 431 26.84 3.74 5.31
CA SER A 431 25.91 4.81 5.67
C SER A 431 25.90 5.09 7.18
N THR A 432 25.43 6.28 7.55
CA THR A 432 25.00 6.55 8.92
C THR A 432 23.59 6.02 9.09
N ALA A 433 23.41 4.93 9.85
CA ALA A 433 22.11 4.27 9.99
C ALA A 433 21.70 4.16 11.46
N LEU A 434 20.48 4.63 11.76
CA LEU A 434 19.85 4.50 13.07
C LEU A 434 18.71 3.48 12.97
N PHE A 435 18.81 2.43 13.78
CA PHE A 435 17.77 1.43 13.98
C PHE A 435 17.16 1.66 15.36
N LYS A 436 15.87 1.97 15.41
CA LYS A 436 15.16 2.25 16.66
C LYS A 436 13.94 1.36 16.81
N ASP A 437 13.82 0.73 17.98
CA ASP A 437 12.71 -0.19 18.32
C ASP A 437 12.57 -1.36 17.32
N CYS A 438 13.66 -1.73 16.64
CA CYS A 438 13.66 -2.79 15.65
C CYS A 438 13.83 -4.18 16.28
N THR A 439 13.31 -5.20 15.60
CA THR A 439 13.68 -6.60 15.85
C THR A 439 14.72 -7.03 14.84
N ILE A 440 15.87 -7.46 15.33
CA ILE A 440 17.01 -7.94 14.53
C ILE A 440 17.11 -9.44 14.78
N HIS A 441 16.83 -10.26 13.76
CA HIS A 441 16.63 -11.69 13.89
C HIS A 441 17.70 -12.49 13.14
N SER A 442 18.59 -13.15 13.87
CA SER A 442 19.56 -14.07 13.27
C SER A 442 18.91 -15.41 12.96
N VAL A 443 18.78 -15.73 11.68
CA VAL A 443 18.28 -17.04 11.22
C VAL A 443 19.39 -18.08 11.10
N GLY A 444 20.59 -17.80 11.60
CA GLY A 444 21.73 -18.72 11.59
C GLY A 444 22.98 -18.08 12.18
N ASN A 445 24.06 -18.85 12.26
CA ASN A 445 25.36 -18.34 12.72
C ASN A 445 25.88 -17.25 11.79
N GLY A 446 26.66 -16.32 12.34
CA GLY A 446 27.27 -15.26 11.55
C GLY A 446 27.47 -13.96 12.31
N TYR A 447 27.15 -12.86 11.64
CA TYR A 447 27.46 -11.51 12.09
C TYR A 447 26.27 -10.62 11.81
N VAL A 448 25.76 -9.93 12.83
CA VAL A 448 24.62 -9.03 12.67
C VAL A 448 24.97 -7.88 11.73
N THR A 449 26.16 -7.30 11.90
CA THR A 449 26.59 -6.17 11.09
C THR A 449 27.99 -6.33 10.51
N ALA A 450 28.20 -5.73 9.34
CA ALA A 450 29.53 -5.53 8.75
C ALA A 450 29.71 -4.09 8.24
N PRO A 451 29.95 -3.12 9.13
CA PRO A 451 30.12 -1.73 8.73
C PRO A 451 31.44 -1.53 7.98
N SER A 452 31.42 -0.62 7.01
CA SER A 452 32.57 -0.08 6.30
C SER A 452 32.69 1.44 6.49
N THR A 453 32.31 1.94 7.67
CA THR A 453 32.33 3.36 8.03
C THR A 453 33.68 3.99 7.72
N ASP A 454 33.65 5.11 6.99
CA ASP A 454 34.87 5.83 6.61
C ASP A 454 35.53 6.53 7.80
N LYS A 455 36.86 6.70 7.69
CA LYS A 455 37.64 7.46 8.67
C LYS A 455 37.09 8.87 8.82
N GLY A 456 36.86 9.30 10.07
CA GLY A 456 36.39 10.65 10.40
C GLY A 456 34.86 10.81 10.42
N LYS A 457 34.08 9.79 10.03
CA LYS A 457 32.63 9.80 10.24
C LYS A 457 32.32 9.77 11.73
N LYS A 458 31.40 10.63 12.16
CA LYS A 458 30.98 10.74 13.57
C LYS A 458 30.19 9.52 14.03
N TYR A 459 29.38 8.95 13.14
CA TYR A 459 28.54 7.79 13.40
C TYR A 459 28.66 6.79 12.24
N GLY A 460 28.56 5.51 12.56
CA GLY A 460 28.24 4.43 11.61
C GLY A 460 26.84 3.92 11.92
N TYR A 461 26.75 2.71 12.48
CA TYR A 461 25.47 2.15 12.90
C TYR A 461 25.16 2.40 14.37
N VAL A 462 23.92 2.78 14.65
CA VAL A 462 23.39 2.96 15.99
C VAL A 462 22.11 2.14 16.12
N PHE A 463 22.07 1.23 17.09
CA PHE A 463 20.90 0.45 17.46
C PHE A 463 20.40 0.97 18.80
N TRP A 464 19.16 1.44 18.84
CA TRP A 464 18.55 2.06 20.01
C TRP A 464 17.27 1.33 20.41
N ASN A 465 17.25 0.75 21.60
CA ASN A 465 16.11 -0.01 22.12
C ASN A 465 15.65 -1.15 21.18
N CYS A 466 16.60 -1.77 20.45
CA CYS A 466 16.32 -2.89 19.56
C CYS A 466 16.30 -4.22 20.34
N ARG A 467 15.63 -5.22 19.77
CA ARG A 467 15.65 -6.61 20.25
C ARG A 467 16.45 -7.48 19.28
N LEU A 468 17.55 -8.07 19.77
CA LEU A 468 18.32 -9.05 19.03
C LEU A 468 17.84 -10.44 19.43
N THR A 469 17.32 -11.20 18.45
CA THR A 469 16.79 -12.55 18.62
C THR A 469 17.47 -13.51 17.64
N GLY A 470 17.41 -14.81 17.93
CA GLY A 470 18.00 -15.83 17.05
C GLY A 470 17.08 -17.04 16.95
N ALA A 471 17.01 -17.62 15.75
CA ALA A 471 16.41 -18.92 15.50
C ALA A 471 17.20 -20.03 16.24
N ASP A 472 16.65 -21.24 16.30
CA ASP A 472 17.29 -22.35 17.00
C ASP A 472 18.69 -22.68 16.48
N GLU A 473 18.94 -22.49 15.19
CA GLU A 473 20.25 -22.71 14.57
C GLU A 473 21.26 -21.56 14.79
N ALA A 474 20.82 -20.39 15.24
CA ALA A 474 21.70 -19.26 15.55
C ALA A 474 22.32 -19.47 16.95
N LYS A 475 23.50 -20.08 16.99
CA LYS A 475 24.26 -20.35 18.24
C LYS A 475 25.56 -19.56 18.33
N GLU A 476 26.12 -19.16 17.20
CA GLU A 476 27.41 -18.48 17.10
C GLU A 476 27.25 -17.18 16.32
N VAL A 477 26.72 -16.16 16.99
CA VAL A 477 26.48 -14.85 16.39
C VAL A 477 27.32 -13.78 17.08
N TYR A 478 27.98 -12.96 16.26
CA TYR A 478 28.65 -11.73 16.71
C TYR A 478 27.79 -10.51 16.38
N LEU A 479 27.88 -9.47 17.20
CA LEU A 479 27.23 -8.17 16.99
C LEU A 479 27.77 -7.46 15.74
N SER A 480 29.08 -7.55 15.49
CA SER A 480 29.70 -6.92 14.32
C SER A 480 31.05 -7.51 13.96
N ARG A 481 31.45 -7.31 12.70
CA ARG A 481 32.82 -7.43 12.22
C ARG A 481 33.17 -6.31 11.21
N PRO A 482 34.42 -5.82 11.17
CA PRO A 482 34.77 -4.66 10.35
C PRO A 482 35.01 -5.06 8.89
N TRP A 483 34.08 -4.74 7.99
CA TRP A 483 34.32 -4.92 6.55
C TRP A 483 35.47 -4.03 6.06
N ARG A 484 35.59 -2.82 6.64
CA ARG A 484 36.72 -1.90 6.48
C ARG A 484 37.23 -1.39 7.83
N PRO A 485 38.48 -0.88 7.92
CA PRO A 485 38.96 -0.17 9.10
C PRO A 485 38.02 0.98 9.47
N TYR A 486 38.01 1.39 10.74
CA TYR A 486 37.14 2.44 11.29
C TYR A 486 35.64 2.10 11.33
N ALA A 487 35.24 0.85 11.04
CA ALA A 487 33.87 0.38 11.20
C ALA A 487 33.31 0.76 12.59
N GLN A 488 32.08 1.29 12.60
CA GLN A 488 31.40 1.68 13.83
C GLN A 488 30.05 1.01 13.96
N ALA A 489 29.80 0.43 15.13
CA ALA A 489 28.52 -0.12 15.51
C ALA A 489 28.31 0.07 17.03
N VAL A 490 27.17 0.65 17.40
CA VAL A 490 26.85 0.99 18.78
C VAL A 490 25.47 0.43 19.13
N PHE A 491 25.39 -0.33 20.23
CA PHE A 491 24.14 -0.92 20.73
C PHE A 491 23.76 -0.30 22.08
N ILE A 492 22.63 0.40 22.12
CA ILE A 492 22.16 1.19 23.26
C ILE A 492 20.81 0.67 23.71
N GLN A 493 20.72 0.28 24.98
CA GLN A 493 19.50 -0.20 25.63
C GLN A 493 18.83 -1.35 24.87
N CYS A 494 19.63 -2.15 24.17
CA CYS A 494 19.12 -3.28 23.39
C CYS A 494 18.91 -4.51 24.27
N GLU A 495 17.98 -5.38 23.88
CA GLU A 495 17.80 -6.69 24.47
C GLU A 495 18.53 -7.74 23.64
N LEU A 496 19.63 -8.30 24.17
CA LEU A 496 20.51 -9.25 23.50
C LEU A 496 20.16 -10.68 23.92
N GLY A 497 19.69 -11.49 22.97
CA GLY A 497 19.41 -12.92 23.21
C GLY A 497 20.67 -13.77 23.39
N LYS A 498 20.51 -14.97 23.94
CA LYS A 498 21.60 -15.91 24.27
C LYS A 498 22.45 -16.43 23.09
N HIS A 499 22.02 -16.16 21.86
CA HIS A 499 22.75 -16.52 20.64
C HIS A 499 23.96 -15.63 20.38
N ILE A 500 24.01 -14.45 21.03
CA ILE A 500 25.16 -13.55 20.95
C ILE A 500 26.31 -14.12 21.77
N LEU A 501 27.45 -14.33 21.12
CA LEU A 501 28.64 -14.90 21.74
C LEU A 501 29.21 -13.98 22.82
N PRO A 502 29.80 -14.52 23.90
CA PRO A 502 30.41 -13.72 24.98
C PRO A 502 31.46 -12.71 24.49
N ALA A 503 32.24 -13.08 23.46
CA ALA A 503 33.21 -12.19 22.81
C ALA A 503 32.56 -10.94 22.20
N GLY A 504 31.30 -11.04 21.75
CA GLY A 504 30.47 -9.99 21.17
C GLY A 504 30.90 -9.54 19.77
N TRP A 505 32.20 -9.41 19.52
CA TRP A 505 32.75 -8.74 18.34
C TRP A 505 33.88 -9.54 17.71
N ASN A 506 34.04 -9.39 16.39
CA ASN A 506 35.11 -10.03 15.63
C ASN A 506 35.94 -8.99 14.87
N ASN A 507 37.25 -9.22 14.72
CA ASN A 507 38.20 -8.26 14.12
C ASN A 507 38.44 -8.50 12.61
N TRP A 508 37.64 -9.34 11.95
CA TRP A 508 37.84 -9.78 10.56
C TRP A 508 39.16 -10.54 10.34
N GLY A 509 39.70 -11.18 11.38
CA GLY A 509 41.01 -11.84 11.33
C GLY A 509 42.19 -10.87 11.16
N LYS A 510 41.99 -9.57 11.45
CA LYS A 510 43.01 -8.52 11.26
C LYS A 510 43.22 -7.74 12.55
N LYS A 511 44.38 -7.93 13.18
CA LYS A 511 44.75 -7.28 14.44
C LYS A 511 44.73 -5.75 14.37
N SER A 512 45.10 -5.17 13.23
CA SER A 512 45.10 -3.72 13.01
C SER A 512 43.71 -3.09 13.06
N ASN A 513 42.64 -3.86 12.89
CA ASN A 513 41.28 -3.33 13.03
C ASN A 513 40.95 -3.01 14.48
N GLU A 514 41.51 -3.75 15.45
CA GLU A 514 41.22 -3.58 16.88
C GLU A 514 41.55 -2.17 17.41
N SER A 515 42.51 -1.49 16.77
CA SER A 515 42.88 -0.11 17.12
C SER A 515 42.08 0.97 16.38
N THR A 516 41.29 0.61 15.38
CA THR A 516 40.58 1.58 14.52
C THR A 516 39.06 1.51 14.65
N VAL A 517 38.49 0.34 14.94
CA VAL A 517 37.03 0.18 15.08
C VAL A 517 36.47 0.98 16.25
N PHE A 518 35.19 1.34 16.15
CA PHE A 518 34.41 1.84 17.26
C PHE A 518 33.22 0.93 17.52
N TYR A 519 33.44 -0.07 18.39
CA TYR A 519 32.39 -0.97 18.84
C TYR A 519 32.05 -0.68 20.28
N ALA A 520 30.78 -0.37 20.53
CA ALA A 520 30.37 0.10 21.85
C ALA A 520 28.98 -0.39 22.26
N GLU A 521 28.80 -0.57 23.56
CA GLU A 521 27.55 -0.98 24.19
C GLU A 521 27.18 0.02 25.30
N TYR A 522 25.88 0.21 25.56
CA TYR A 522 25.38 0.99 26.69
C TYR A 522 24.08 0.39 27.24
N GLN A 523 24.13 -0.06 28.49
CA GLN A 523 22.94 -0.56 29.22
C GLN A 523 22.10 -1.58 28.44
N ASN A 524 22.78 -2.45 27.68
CA ASN A 524 22.12 -3.61 27.08
C ASN A 524 21.69 -4.59 28.17
N LYS A 525 20.62 -5.36 27.91
CA LYS A 525 20.07 -6.37 28.83
C LYS A 525 19.83 -7.68 28.09
N GLY A 526 19.53 -8.75 28.83
CA GLY A 526 19.27 -10.08 28.28
C GLY A 526 20.47 -11.03 28.40
N GLU A 527 20.25 -12.30 28.07
CA GLU A 527 21.24 -13.38 28.27
C GLU A 527 22.54 -13.18 27.49
N GLY A 528 22.50 -12.49 26.35
CA GLY A 528 23.69 -12.17 25.53
C GLY A 528 24.40 -10.87 25.93
N ALA A 529 23.93 -10.17 26.96
CA ALA A 529 24.42 -8.83 27.31
C ALA A 529 25.55 -8.79 28.34
N ASP A 530 26.02 -9.93 28.87
CA ASP A 530 27.18 -9.94 29.76
C ASP A 530 28.43 -9.46 29.03
N THR A 531 29.02 -8.37 29.51
CA THR A 531 30.18 -7.73 28.92
C THR A 531 31.51 -8.24 29.48
N SER A 532 31.50 -9.09 30.51
CA SER A 532 32.70 -9.55 31.24
C SER A 532 33.73 -10.27 30.35
N ALA A 533 33.26 -10.93 29.30
CA ALA A 533 34.08 -11.70 28.36
C ALA A 533 34.18 -11.05 26.96
N ARG A 534 33.78 -9.79 26.81
CA ARG A 534 33.92 -9.07 25.54
C ARG A 534 35.38 -8.94 25.15
N VAL A 535 35.62 -8.88 23.85
CA VAL A 535 36.97 -8.61 23.34
C VAL A 535 37.53 -7.29 23.88
N PRO A 536 38.85 -7.15 24.11
CA PRO A 536 39.42 -5.99 24.81
C PRO A 536 39.26 -4.64 24.11
N TYR A 537 38.98 -4.63 22.79
CA TYR A 537 38.76 -3.42 22.00
C TYR A 537 37.29 -2.98 21.95
N ALA A 538 36.37 -3.75 22.55
CA ALA A 538 34.99 -3.31 22.76
C ALA A 538 34.92 -2.25 23.86
N LYS A 539 33.99 -1.30 23.72
CA LYS A 539 33.83 -0.17 24.64
C LYS A 539 32.50 -0.24 25.36
N GLN A 540 32.50 0.16 26.63
CA GLN A 540 31.27 0.47 27.36
C GLN A 540 31.13 1.99 27.43
N LEU A 541 30.06 2.52 26.86
CA LEU A 541 29.80 3.96 26.96
C LEU A 541 29.40 4.31 28.40
N LYS A 542 29.69 5.55 28.79
CA LYS A 542 29.25 6.12 30.08
C LYS A 542 28.15 7.16 29.92
N ASP A 543 28.08 7.76 28.74
CA ASP A 543 27.13 8.79 28.34
C ASP A 543 26.67 8.51 26.91
N VAL A 544 25.39 8.74 26.65
CA VAL A 544 24.74 8.56 25.35
C VAL A 544 24.09 9.85 24.85
N SER A 545 24.38 11.00 25.47
CA SER A 545 23.87 12.31 25.04
C SER A 545 24.19 12.61 23.58
N ALA A 546 25.38 12.21 23.10
CA ALA A 546 25.76 12.33 21.69
C ALA A 546 25.09 11.32 20.76
N TYR A 547 24.41 10.30 21.29
CA TYR A 547 23.76 9.23 20.54
C TYR A 547 22.23 9.27 20.63
N GLN A 548 21.65 10.30 21.25
CA GLN A 548 20.20 10.48 21.27
C GLN A 548 19.64 10.35 19.84
N PRO A 549 18.54 9.60 19.62
CA PRO A 549 18.00 9.34 18.29
C PRO A 549 17.84 10.59 17.41
N GLU A 550 17.48 11.72 18.02
CA GLU A 550 17.30 13.03 17.39
C GLU A 550 18.60 13.67 16.88
N GLU A 551 19.76 13.28 17.41
CA GLU A 551 21.07 13.87 17.11
C GLU A 551 21.86 13.07 16.06
N VAL A 552 21.67 11.74 15.99
CA VAL A 552 22.46 10.85 15.12
C VAL A 552 22.33 11.22 13.63
N LEU A 553 21.11 11.53 13.20
CA LEU A 553 20.77 11.76 11.79
C LEU A 553 20.66 13.25 11.42
N LYS A 554 20.87 14.13 12.39
CA LYS A 554 20.70 15.59 12.26
C LYS A 554 21.49 16.18 11.11
N GLY A 555 22.72 15.70 10.91
CA GLY A 555 23.63 16.25 9.90
C GLY A 555 23.78 17.77 10.02
N GLU A 556 24.05 18.44 8.90
CA GLU A 556 24.13 19.90 8.83
C GLU A 556 22.78 20.55 8.52
N ASP A 557 21.82 19.79 7.99
CA ASP A 557 20.50 20.26 7.58
C ASP A 557 19.41 20.11 8.66
N GLY A 558 19.74 19.55 9.81
CA GLY A 558 18.81 19.36 10.92
C GLY A 558 17.81 18.22 10.74
N TRP A 559 18.05 17.26 9.82
CA TRP A 559 17.11 16.17 9.57
C TRP A 559 16.84 15.34 10.83
N ASN A 560 15.57 15.35 11.28
CA ASN A 560 15.14 14.63 12.47
C ASN A 560 13.85 13.84 12.19
N PRO A 561 13.97 12.60 11.70
CA PRO A 561 12.81 11.76 11.42
C PRO A 561 12.16 11.20 12.69
N VAL A 562 12.83 11.23 13.85
CA VAL A 562 12.25 10.81 15.13
C VAL A 562 11.17 11.81 15.58
N ALA A 563 11.47 13.10 15.52
CA ALA A 563 10.51 14.15 15.86
C ALA A 563 9.49 14.40 14.74
N ASN A 564 9.95 14.43 13.48
CA ASN A 564 9.16 14.94 12.36
C ASN A 564 8.75 13.86 11.34
N GLY A 565 9.15 12.61 11.50
CA GLY A 565 8.91 11.55 10.51
C GLY A 565 7.42 11.26 10.32
N ASN A 566 6.61 11.36 11.38
CA ASN A 566 5.16 11.22 11.26
C ASN A 566 4.50 12.37 10.47
N VAL A 567 5.17 13.52 10.28
CA VAL A 567 4.65 14.60 9.42
C VAL A 567 4.61 14.16 7.95
N LEU A 568 5.47 13.22 7.55
CA LEU A 568 5.42 12.58 6.23
C LEU A 568 4.12 11.79 6.03
N LEU A 569 3.45 11.40 7.13
CA LEU A 569 2.15 10.71 7.16
C LEU A 569 0.98 11.63 7.51
N SER A 570 1.16 12.69 8.30
CA SER A 570 0.02 13.53 8.72
C SER A 570 -0.53 14.41 7.60
N ASN A 571 0.25 14.61 6.53
CA ASN A 571 -0.19 15.28 5.29
C ASN A 571 -0.94 14.34 4.34
N LEU A 572 -1.23 13.09 4.75
CA LEU A 572 -2.31 12.31 4.17
C LEU A 572 -3.58 13.16 4.38
N LYS A 573 -4.10 13.83 3.35
CA LYS A 573 -5.39 14.51 3.44
C LYS A 573 -6.39 13.51 4.05
N ARG A 574 -6.73 13.76 5.31
CA ARG A 574 -7.72 13.01 6.08
C ARG A 574 -9.11 13.29 5.57
#